data_AF-A0A9W9KG90-F1
#
_entry.id   AF-A0A9W9KG90-F1
#
_cell.length_a   1.000
_cell.length_b   1.000
_cell.length_c   1.000
_cell.angle_alpha   90.00
_cell.angle_beta   90.00
_cell.angle_gamma   90.00
#
_symmetry.space_group_name_H-M   'P 1'
#
loop_
_entity.id
_entity.type
_entity.pdbx_description
1 polymer ?
#
loop_
_entity_poly.entity_id
_entity_poly.type
_entity_poly.pdbx_seq_one_letter_code
_entity_poly.pdbx_strand_id
1 'polypeptide(L)'
;MLLGQIMLSTTTKLIGRNPKALKSAFTIANIATGSPIKSSPPLTQRYHWQFRKMASNSSESTHEKALAALARLTRRDPPRNPSKRTANKESRNNIADRIEKAQQEAGLHTWGFPIYRCTYQNDANWTEFLRRYQWHVSHSLEYYNGLDMLDSYQATVFEDRSLFEGASTATIRDHFQKWAMNAIQESGGSPDMIRTFNVRVARYRFCLFVNEESLQSVLRAPIDDCINKDAFVNMLYGWWKPESIEDFSQEELEDVDQPEDLLDDGYDSVEGCTLKDVGWMKVALCDAGLEGYQQMGEGGEWQRLYERPHGICYHISNFHARR
;
A
#
# COMPACT_ATOMS: atom_id res chain seq x y z
N MET A 1 16.17 48.67 -6.19
CA MET A 1 17.33 48.32 -7.05
C MET A 1 17.08 46.93 -7.61
N LEU A 2 17.05 46.87 -8.95
CA LEU A 2 17.04 45.72 -9.89
C LEU A 2 16.44 44.38 -9.39
N LEU A 3 15.24 43.99 -9.85
CA LEU A 3 14.93 43.31 -11.14
C LEU A 3 15.50 41.87 -11.19
N GLY A 4 14.74 40.79 -11.41
CA GLY A 4 13.31 40.63 -11.70
C GLY A 4 13.00 39.19 -12.17
N GLN A 5 11.84 38.67 -11.74
CA GLN A 5 10.86 37.80 -12.44
C GLN A 5 11.29 36.40 -12.96
N ILE A 6 10.69 35.28 -12.47
CA ILE A 6 9.32 34.73 -12.73
C ILE A 6 9.23 34.18 -14.17
N MET A 7 9.40 32.86 -14.36
CA MET A 7 8.41 31.75 -14.33
C MET A 7 7.77 31.43 -15.70
N LEU A 8 7.63 30.11 -15.90
CA LEU A 8 6.63 29.39 -16.70
C LEU A 8 6.66 29.48 -18.23
N SER A 9 6.65 28.29 -18.87
CA SER A 9 5.61 27.84 -19.81
C SER A 9 6.22 26.93 -20.89
N THR A 10 6.01 25.60 -20.85
CA THR A 10 4.94 24.84 -21.54
C THR A 10 5.40 24.27 -22.90
N THR A 11 5.49 22.93 -22.95
CA THR A 11 5.03 22.00 -24.03
C THR A 11 5.50 22.28 -25.47
N THR A 12 6.04 21.29 -26.22
CA THR A 12 5.25 20.51 -27.20
C THR A 12 6.06 19.35 -27.81
N LYS A 13 5.35 18.24 -28.03
CA LYS A 13 5.65 16.98 -28.73
C LYS A 13 6.28 17.12 -30.12
N LEU A 14 6.99 16.07 -30.57
CA LEU A 14 6.96 15.42 -31.92
C LEU A 14 8.04 14.30 -31.96
N ILE A 15 7.70 13.02 -31.75
CA ILE A 15 7.42 11.98 -32.76
C ILE A 15 8.14 12.18 -34.10
N GLY A 16 9.05 11.25 -34.48
CA GLY A 16 9.46 11.09 -35.89
C GLY A 16 10.80 10.38 -36.20
N ARG A 17 10.77 9.03 -36.27
CA ARG A 17 11.46 8.13 -37.24
C ARG A 17 12.90 8.39 -37.77
N ASN A 18 13.78 7.42 -37.45
CA ASN A 18 14.69 6.61 -38.32
C ASN A 18 15.92 7.25 -39.03
N PRO A 19 16.94 6.45 -39.45
CA PRO A 19 18.36 6.76 -39.27
C PRO A 19 19.11 6.85 -40.62
N LYS A 20 20.43 7.04 -40.56
CA LYS A 20 21.42 7.06 -41.67
C LYS A 20 21.52 8.39 -42.43
N ALA A 21 22.65 9.07 -42.23
CA ALA A 21 23.52 9.55 -43.31
C ALA A 21 24.76 10.24 -42.73
N LEU A 22 25.74 9.45 -42.27
CA LEU A 22 27.13 9.90 -42.12
C LEU A 22 27.86 9.56 -43.41
N LYS A 23 28.10 10.55 -44.28
CA LYS A 23 29.21 10.52 -45.24
C LYS A 23 29.68 11.92 -45.60
N SER A 24 31.00 12.04 -45.58
CA SER A 24 31.84 12.89 -46.43
C SER A 24 32.07 14.34 -45.99
N ALA A 25 33.32 14.62 -45.60
CA ALA A 25 34.15 15.54 -46.36
C ALA A 25 35.64 15.32 -46.01
N PHE A 26 36.38 14.73 -46.95
CA PHE A 26 37.83 14.87 -47.07
C PHE A 26 38.07 15.80 -48.24
N THR A 27 38.95 16.80 -48.09
CA THR A 27 39.69 17.54 -49.15
C THR A 27 40.38 18.74 -48.47
N ILE A 28 41.59 19.23 -48.74
CA ILE A 28 42.80 18.92 -49.54
C ILE A 28 43.80 20.00 -49.05
N ALA A 29 45.11 19.72 -48.97
CA ALA A 29 46.16 20.64 -49.43
C ALA A 29 47.54 19.95 -49.42
N ASN A 30 48.07 19.69 -50.61
CA ASN A 30 49.45 19.33 -50.91
C ASN A 30 50.09 20.48 -51.67
N ILE A 31 51.31 20.91 -51.32
CA ILE A 31 52.29 21.49 -52.26
C ILE A 31 53.68 20.95 -51.90
N ALA A 32 54.41 20.53 -52.95
CA ALA A 32 55.68 19.81 -52.93
C ALA A 32 56.89 20.73 -53.15
N THR A 33 58.12 20.23 -52.87
CA THR A 33 59.26 20.17 -53.81
C THR A 33 60.52 19.53 -53.17
N GLY A 34 61.21 18.65 -53.91
CA GLY A 34 62.63 18.26 -53.71
C GLY A 34 62.91 16.79 -53.34
N SER A 35 63.58 16.03 -54.23
CA SER A 35 64.09 14.64 -54.04
C SER A 35 65.63 14.61 -54.28
N PRO A 36 66.39 13.48 -54.18
CA PRO A 36 66.17 12.15 -53.54
C PRO A 36 67.37 11.70 -52.64
N ILE A 37 67.30 10.52 -51.98
CA ILE A 37 68.32 9.42 -51.98
C ILE A 37 68.10 8.38 -50.84
N LYS A 38 67.98 7.11 -51.26
CA LYS A 38 68.30 5.79 -50.63
C LYS A 38 67.52 5.24 -49.39
N SER A 39 66.50 4.43 -49.72
CA SER A 39 66.16 3.07 -49.24
C SER A 39 66.62 2.53 -47.87
N SER A 40 65.64 2.14 -47.03
CA SER A 40 65.57 0.88 -46.23
C SER A 40 64.12 0.62 -45.71
N PRO A 41 63.70 -0.63 -45.42
CA PRO A 41 62.29 -1.08 -45.33
C PRO A 41 61.61 -0.85 -43.95
N PRO A 42 60.27 -1.06 -43.82
CA PRO A 42 59.45 -0.26 -42.90
C PRO A 42 59.35 -0.80 -41.46
N LEU A 43 59.45 0.10 -40.48
CA LEU A 43 59.27 -0.12 -39.04
C LEU A 43 57.79 -0.34 -38.60
N THR A 44 56.87 -0.64 -39.51
CA THR A 44 55.41 -0.61 -39.21
C THR A 44 54.79 -1.92 -38.76
N GLN A 45 55.50 -3.05 -38.74
CA GLN A 45 54.91 -4.32 -38.25
C GLN A 45 55.08 -4.57 -36.74
N ARG A 46 56.02 -3.91 -36.05
CA ARG A 46 56.27 -4.17 -34.63
C ARG A 46 55.34 -3.39 -33.68
N TYR A 47 54.82 -2.25 -34.12
CA TYR A 47 53.90 -1.43 -33.32
C TYR A 47 52.44 -1.91 -33.40
N HIS A 48 51.99 -2.48 -34.52
CA HIS A 48 50.60 -2.93 -34.66
C HIS A 48 50.23 -4.13 -33.76
N TRP A 49 51.18 -5.01 -33.43
CA TRP A 49 50.91 -6.14 -32.52
C TRP A 49 50.83 -5.71 -31.05
N GLN A 50 51.66 -4.75 -30.65
CA GLN A 50 51.67 -4.23 -29.27
C GLN A 50 50.42 -3.39 -28.97
N PHE A 51 49.94 -2.56 -29.90
CA PHE A 51 48.70 -1.80 -29.70
C PHE A 51 47.44 -2.69 -29.68
N ARG A 52 47.37 -3.74 -30.51
CA ARG A 52 46.21 -4.65 -30.52
C ARG A 52 46.15 -5.56 -29.29
N LYS A 53 47.32 -5.98 -28.76
CA LYS A 53 47.40 -6.77 -27.52
C LYS A 53 47.19 -5.93 -26.26
N MET A 54 47.62 -4.66 -26.26
CA MET A 54 47.32 -3.74 -25.16
C MET A 54 45.86 -3.26 -25.16
N ALA A 55 45.25 -3.00 -26.32
CA ALA A 55 43.85 -2.60 -26.40
C ALA A 55 42.86 -3.74 -26.06
N SER A 56 43.19 -4.99 -26.40
CA SER A 56 42.39 -6.17 -26.01
C SER A 56 42.45 -6.40 -24.50
N ASN A 57 43.64 -6.37 -23.91
CA ASN A 57 43.83 -6.66 -22.48
C ASN A 57 43.44 -5.48 -21.57
N SER A 58 43.52 -4.22 -22.03
CA SER A 58 43.08 -3.06 -21.23
C SER A 58 41.58 -2.83 -21.30
N SER A 59 40.92 -3.15 -22.41
CA SER A 59 39.47 -2.99 -22.56
C SER A 59 38.69 -4.00 -21.72
N GLU A 60 39.07 -5.29 -21.74
CA GLU A 60 38.47 -6.31 -20.87
C GLU A 60 38.76 -6.01 -19.39
N SER A 61 39.99 -5.62 -19.04
CA SER A 61 40.34 -5.24 -17.67
C SER A 61 39.57 -4.01 -17.16
N THR A 62 39.31 -3.02 -18.03
CA THR A 62 38.59 -1.80 -17.65
C THR A 62 37.08 -2.06 -17.59
N HIS A 63 36.55 -2.89 -18.47
CA HIS A 63 35.15 -3.33 -18.45
C HIS A 63 34.85 -4.19 -17.21
N GLU A 64 35.73 -5.15 -16.88
CA GLU A 64 35.62 -5.95 -15.66
C GLU A 64 35.76 -5.10 -14.40
N LYS A 65 36.68 -4.11 -14.38
CA LYS A 65 36.80 -3.16 -13.27
C LYS A 65 35.57 -2.27 -13.15
N ALA A 66 34.98 -1.84 -14.26
CA ALA A 66 33.74 -1.07 -14.27
C ALA A 66 32.54 -1.90 -13.80
N LEU A 67 32.45 -3.17 -14.21
CA LEU A 67 31.44 -4.12 -13.72
C LEU A 67 31.65 -4.45 -12.23
N ALA A 68 32.88 -4.62 -11.77
CA ALA A 68 33.21 -4.83 -10.36
C ALA A 68 32.95 -3.57 -9.52
N ALA A 69 33.20 -2.37 -10.06
CA ALA A 69 32.88 -1.11 -9.43
C ALA A 69 31.36 -0.89 -9.36
N LEU A 70 30.63 -1.17 -10.45
CA LEU A 70 29.16 -1.19 -10.46
C LEU A 70 28.63 -2.20 -9.45
N ALA A 71 29.16 -3.43 -9.40
CA ALA A 71 28.78 -4.45 -8.44
C ALA A 71 29.05 -4.04 -6.98
N ARG A 72 30.12 -3.27 -6.73
CA ARG A 72 30.42 -2.69 -5.41
C ARG A 72 29.51 -1.51 -5.06
N LEU A 73 29.13 -0.69 -6.05
CA LEU A 73 28.19 0.42 -5.89
C LEU A 73 26.73 -0.05 -5.79
N THR A 74 26.39 -1.20 -6.37
CA THR A 74 25.08 -1.84 -6.29
C THR A 74 24.97 -2.81 -5.11
N ARG A 75 26.08 -3.10 -4.42
CA ARG A 75 26.07 -3.84 -3.15
C ARG A 75 25.41 -2.93 -2.11
N ARG A 76 24.09 -3.06 -2.00
CA ARG A 76 23.37 -2.52 -0.84
C ARG A 76 23.95 -3.20 0.40
N ASP A 77 24.28 -2.40 1.41
CA ASP A 77 24.61 -2.93 2.71
C ASP A 77 23.48 -3.89 3.14
N PRO A 78 23.82 -5.04 3.76
CA PRO A 78 22.80 -5.92 4.30
C PRO A 78 21.86 -5.14 5.22
N PRO A 79 20.55 -5.43 5.19
CA PRO A 79 19.61 -4.79 6.10
C PRO A 79 20.05 -5.05 7.55
N ARG A 80 19.85 -4.05 8.42
CA ARG A 80 20.22 -4.14 9.84
C ARG A 80 19.39 -5.18 10.56
N ASN A 81 18.10 -5.24 10.23
CA ASN A 81 17.18 -6.26 10.73
C ASN A 81 16.51 -6.94 9.53
N PRO A 82 17.12 -7.99 8.95
CA PRO A 82 16.59 -8.65 7.77
C PRO A 82 15.20 -9.23 8.03
N SER A 83 14.32 -9.10 7.04
CA SER A 83 13.03 -9.78 7.05
C SER A 83 13.24 -11.29 7.06
N LYS A 84 12.50 -12.01 7.91
CA LYS A 84 12.55 -13.48 7.94
C LYS A 84 12.06 -14.10 6.62
N ARG A 85 11.18 -13.38 5.91
CA ARG A 85 10.54 -13.78 4.65
C ARG A 85 11.27 -13.25 3.41
N THR A 86 12.05 -12.18 3.57
CA THR A 86 12.78 -11.54 2.47
C THR A 86 14.15 -11.00 2.94
N ALA A 87 15.17 -11.86 3.02
CA ALA A 87 16.45 -11.55 3.67
C ALA A 87 17.19 -10.29 3.16
N ASN A 88 16.94 -9.85 1.92
CA ASN A 88 17.54 -8.64 1.35
C ASN A 88 16.77 -7.33 1.67
N LYS A 89 15.71 -7.41 2.48
CA LYS A 89 14.83 -6.30 2.85
C LYS A 89 14.79 -6.17 4.37
N GLU A 90 14.64 -4.94 4.88
CA GLU A 90 14.38 -4.72 6.31
C GLU A 90 13.02 -5.32 6.71
N SER A 91 12.96 -5.98 7.86
CA SER A 91 11.74 -6.58 8.42
C SER A 91 10.60 -5.57 8.52
N ARG A 92 10.89 -4.33 8.92
CA ARG A 92 9.90 -3.23 8.98
C ARG A 92 9.25 -2.87 7.63
N ASN A 93 9.82 -3.30 6.51
CA ASN A 93 9.29 -3.04 5.18
C ASN A 93 8.53 -4.26 4.60
N ASN A 94 8.46 -5.38 5.32
CA ASN A 94 7.65 -6.55 4.96
C ASN A 94 6.37 -6.54 5.83
N ILE A 95 5.20 -6.45 5.20
CA ILE A 95 3.92 -6.31 5.93
C ILE A 95 3.60 -7.56 6.76
N ALA A 96 3.87 -8.75 6.23
CA ALA A 96 3.69 -10.01 6.95
C ALA A 96 4.54 -10.03 8.24
N ASP A 97 5.80 -9.60 8.16
CA ASP A 97 6.67 -9.48 9.35
C ASP A 97 6.13 -8.48 10.38
N ARG A 98 5.57 -7.35 9.91
CA ARG A 98 5.01 -6.32 10.81
C ARG A 98 3.79 -6.85 11.56
N ILE A 99 2.90 -7.58 10.89
CA ILE A 99 1.70 -8.15 11.50
C ILE A 99 2.10 -9.20 12.52
N GLU A 100 2.96 -10.15 12.14
CA GLU A 100 3.42 -11.19 13.05
C GLU A 100 4.12 -10.60 14.28
N LYS A 101 4.98 -9.60 14.08
CA LYS A 101 5.63 -8.89 15.20
C LYS A 101 4.59 -8.25 16.12
N ALA A 102 3.59 -7.56 15.56
CA ALA A 102 2.53 -6.92 16.35
C ALA A 102 1.70 -7.95 17.15
N GLN A 103 1.40 -9.11 16.57
CA GLN A 103 0.74 -10.21 17.27
C GLN A 103 1.58 -10.73 18.44
N GLN A 104 2.88 -10.97 18.20
CA GLN A 104 3.80 -11.46 19.23
C GLN A 104 3.96 -10.47 20.38
N GLU A 105 4.13 -9.17 20.08
CA GLU A 105 4.20 -8.10 21.08
C GLU A 105 2.91 -7.97 21.89
N ALA A 106 1.77 -8.28 21.28
CA ALA A 106 0.46 -8.29 21.92
C ALA A 106 0.15 -9.60 22.68
N GLY A 107 0.96 -10.65 22.53
CA GLY A 107 0.66 -11.98 23.06
C GLY A 107 -0.55 -12.65 22.39
N LEU A 108 -0.87 -12.28 21.15
CA LEU A 108 -1.99 -12.80 20.39
C LEU A 108 -1.53 -13.80 19.32
N HIS A 109 -2.41 -14.73 18.97
CA HIS A 109 -2.07 -15.81 18.04
C HIS A 109 -2.87 -15.80 16.75
N THR A 110 -3.92 -14.97 16.64
CA THR A 110 -4.78 -14.89 15.46
C THR A 110 -4.82 -13.50 14.87
N TRP A 111 -5.04 -13.41 13.56
CA TRP A 111 -5.21 -12.15 12.83
C TRP A 111 -6.29 -12.27 11.75
N GLY A 112 -6.61 -11.13 11.15
CA GLY A 112 -7.69 -10.97 10.18
C GLY A 112 -8.86 -10.21 10.77
N PHE A 113 -9.60 -9.51 9.92
CA PHE A 113 -10.81 -8.80 10.33
C PHE A 113 -11.97 -9.77 10.57
N PRO A 114 -12.77 -9.55 11.62
CA PRO A 114 -14.07 -10.18 11.74
C PRO A 114 -15.03 -9.65 10.67
N ILE A 115 -15.91 -10.50 10.16
CA ILE A 115 -16.79 -10.21 9.03
C ILE A 115 -18.24 -10.47 9.45
N TYR A 116 -19.10 -9.47 9.29
CA TYR A 116 -20.54 -9.58 9.52
C TYR A 116 -21.26 -9.74 8.19
N ARG A 117 -22.04 -10.81 8.08
CA ARG A 117 -22.95 -11.01 6.96
C ARG A 117 -24.26 -10.25 7.23
N CYS A 118 -24.55 -9.25 6.40
CA CYS A 118 -25.75 -8.42 6.54
C CYS A 118 -26.77 -8.60 5.41
N THR A 119 -26.49 -9.51 4.46
CA THR A 119 -27.41 -9.93 3.41
C THR A 119 -27.51 -11.45 3.33
N TYR A 120 -28.74 -11.95 3.21
CA TYR A 120 -29.08 -13.38 3.22
C TYR A 120 -29.91 -13.77 1.99
N GLN A 121 -29.83 -12.98 0.91
CA GLN A 121 -30.60 -13.23 -0.31
C GLN A 121 -30.12 -14.46 -1.07
N ASN A 122 -28.80 -14.74 -1.08
CA ASN A 122 -28.22 -15.83 -1.84
C ASN A 122 -26.92 -16.36 -1.19
N ASP A 123 -26.95 -17.61 -0.73
CA ASP A 123 -25.81 -18.27 -0.08
C ASP A 123 -24.66 -18.59 -1.03
N ALA A 124 -24.94 -18.85 -2.32
CA ALA A 124 -23.90 -19.09 -3.31
C ALA A 124 -23.10 -17.81 -3.59
N ASN A 125 -23.79 -16.67 -3.68
CA ASN A 125 -23.16 -15.35 -3.79
C ASN A 125 -22.29 -15.05 -2.57
N TRP A 126 -22.79 -15.34 -1.38
CA TRP A 126 -22.03 -15.20 -0.14
C TRP A 126 -20.77 -16.08 -0.12
N THR A 127 -20.91 -17.35 -0.51
CA THR A 127 -19.79 -18.30 -0.62
C THR A 127 -18.72 -17.78 -1.58
N GLU A 128 -19.14 -17.27 -2.75
CA GLU A 128 -18.22 -16.70 -3.74
C GLU A 128 -17.53 -15.43 -3.23
N PHE A 129 -18.23 -14.58 -2.46
CA PHE A 129 -17.62 -13.43 -1.82
C PHE A 129 -16.51 -13.84 -0.84
N LEU A 130 -16.78 -14.80 0.05
CA LEU A 130 -15.76 -15.28 1.00
C LEU A 130 -14.56 -15.87 0.26
N ARG A 131 -14.80 -16.63 -0.82
CA ARG A 131 -13.73 -17.17 -1.67
C ARG A 131 -12.86 -16.07 -2.26
N ARG A 132 -13.46 -15.01 -2.81
CA ARG A 132 -12.73 -13.86 -3.37
C ARG A 132 -11.94 -13.10 -2.30
N TYR A 133 -12.57 -12.82 -1.15
CA TYR A 133 -11.90 -12.16 -0.03
C TYR A 133 -10.67 -12.95 0.46
N GLN A 134 -10.82 -14.27 0.67
CA GLN A 134 -9.71 -15.15 1.06
C GLN A 134 -8.61 -15.22 -0.01
N TRP A 135 -8.99 -15.20 -1.29
CA TRP A 135 -8.03 -15.13 -2.38
C TRP A 135 -7.20 -13.85 -2.32
N HIS A 136 -7.82 -12.68 -2.09
CA HIS A 136 -7.06 -11.42 -1.94
C HIS A 136 -6.08 -11.46 -0.76
N VAL A 137 -6.51 -11.99 0.39
CA VAL A 137 -5.62 -12.15 1.55
C VAL A 137 -4.43 -13.04 1.21
N SER A 138 -4.68 -14.18 0.57
CA SER A 138 -3.65 -15.14 0.17
C SER A 138 -2.69 -14.54 -0.86
N HIS A 139 -3.23 -13.85 -1.87
CA HIS A 139 -2.45 -13.18 -2.91
C HIS A 139 -1.54 -12.08 -2.34
N SER A 140 -2.04 -11.26 -1.42
CA SER A 140 -1.19 -10.28 -0.70
C SER A 140 -0.10 -10.97 0.10
N LEU A 141 -0.40 -12.07 0.80
CA LEU A 141 0.61 -12.83 1.55
C LEU A 141 1.70 -13.40 0.62
N GLU A 142 1.34 -13.94 -0.54
CA GLU A 142 2.31 -14.42 -1.55
C GLU A 142 3.31 -13.32 -1.92
N TYR A 143 2.83 -12.10 -2.17
CA TYR A 143 3.68 -10.96 -2.50
C TYR A 143 4.70 -10.62 -1.39
N TYR A 144 4.34 -10.85 -0.12
CA TYR A 144 5.22 -10.63 1.03
C TYR A 144 5.97 -11.90 1.49
N ASN A 145 5.94 -12.99 0.71
CA ASN A 145 6.48 -14.30 1.09
C ASN A 145 5.95 -14.80 2.45
N GLY A 146 4.69 -14.47 2.77
CA GLY A 146 4.06 -14.64 4.07
C GLY A 146 3.01 -15.74 4.15
N LEU A 147 2.97 -16.67 3.21
CA LEU A 147 2.00 -17.77 3.21
C LEU A 147 2.02 -18.61 4.51
N ASP A 148 3.14 -18.61 5.24
CA ASP A 148 3.25 -19.22 6.58
C ASP A 148 2.26 -18.63 7.61
N MET A 149 1.75 -17.42 7.38
CA MET A 149 0.78 -16.77 8.26
C MET A 149 -0.65 -17.21 8.05
N LEU A 150 -0.94 -18.02 7.01
CA LEU A 150 -2.28 -18.58 6.83
C LEU A 150 -2.67 -19.50 7.99
N ASP A 151 -1.71 -20.13 8.66
CA ASP A 151 -1.95 -20.98 9.84
C ASP A 151 -2.50 -20.19 11.04
N SER A 152 -2.17 -18.90 11.14
CA SER A 152 -2.66 -17.99 12.18
C SER A 152 -3.78 -17.05 11.69
N TYR A 153 -4.16 -17.14 10.42
CA TYR A 153 -5.23 -16.34 9.85
C TYR A 153 -6.59 -16.93 10.25
N GLN A 154 -7.49 -16.07 10.75
CA GLN A 154 -8.83 -16.48 11.15
C GLN A 154 -9.88 -15.53 10.58
N ALA A 155 -10.59 -15.99 9.54
CA ALA A 155 -11.78 -15.34 9.01
C ALA A 155 -12.97 -15.59 9.96
N THR A 156 -13.03 -14.83 11.06
CA THR A 156 -14.17 -14.89 12.00
C THR A 156 -15.39 -14.31 11.32
N VAL A 157 -16.36 -15.15 10.97
CA VAL A 157 -17.59 -14.74 10.29
C VAL A 157 -18.78 -14.84 11.25
N PHE A 158 -19.58 -13.78 11.32
CA PHE A 158 -20.85 -13.74 12.04
C PHE A 158 -22.02 -13.76 11.07
N GLU A 159 -22.87 -14.78 11.18
CA GLU A 159 -23.95 -15.08 10.22
C GLU A 159 -25.32 -15.32 10.89
N ASP A 160 -25.53 -14.78 12.09
CA ASP A 160 -26.86 -14.81 12.70
C ASP A 160 -27.83 -13.90 11.93
N ARG A 161 -28.61 -14.52 11.04
CA ARG A 161 -29.61 -13.84 10.21
C ARG A 161 -30.59 -13.00 11.03
N SER A 162 -31.02 -13.52 12.19
CA SER A 162 -32.01 -12.84 13.02
C SER A 162 -31.47 -11.53 13.61
N LEU A 163 -30.15 -11.45 13.78
CA LEU A 163 -29.47 -10.30 14.36
C LEU A 163 -28.88 -9.35 13.30
N PHE A 164 -28.44 -9.88 12.16
CA PHE A 164 -27.62 -9.13 11.20
C PHE A 164 -28.29 -8.83 9.86
N GLU A 165 -29.41 -9.47 9.51
CA GLU A 165 -30.14 -9.13 8.27
C GLU A 165 -30.65 -7.68 8.33
N GLY A 166 -30.07 -6.79 7.52
CA GLY A 166 -30.42 -5.37 7.53
C GLY A 166 -30.06 -4.63 8.83
N ALA A 167 -29.15 -5.16 9.66
CA ALA A 167 -28.74 -4.52 10.90
C ALA A 167 -28.08 -3.16 10.67
N SER A 168 -28.33 -2.22 11.60
CA SER A 168 -27.64 -0.93 11.63
C SER A 168 -26.19 -1.09 12.10
N THR A 169 -25.37 -0.07 11.81
CA THR A 169 -23.98 -0.07 12.30
C THR A 169 -23.90 -0.07 13.82
N ALA A 170 -24.89 0.51 14.52
CA ALA A 170 -25.00 0.46 15.98
C ALA A 170 -25.16 -0.97 16.50
N THR A 171 -26.07 -1.76 15.91
CA THR A 171 -26.27 -3.17 16.29
C THR A 171 -25.01 -4.01 16.08
N ILE A 172 -24.32 -3.81 14.95
CA ILE A 172 -23.06 -4.51 14.66
C ILE A 172 -21.99 -4.11 15.68
N ARG A 173 -21.89 -2.81 16.00
CA ARG A 173 -20.93 -2.26 16.96
C ARG A 173 -21.13 -2.84 18.36
N ASP A 174 -22.37 -2.90 18.84
CA ASP A 174 -22.70 -3.47 20.15
C ASP A 174 -22.30 -4.95 20.26
N HIS A 175 -22.58 -5.74 19.22
CA HIS A 175 -22.14 -7.13 19.17
C HIS A 175 -20.62 -7.24 19.11
N PHE A 176 -19.98 -6.42 18.26
CA PHE A 176 -18.54 -6.43 18.04
C PHE A 176 -17.77 -6.13 19.32
N GLN A 177 -18.16 -5.11 20.07
CA GLN A 177 -17.51 -4.74 21.33
C GLN A 177 -17.56 -5.90 22.34
N LYS A 178 -18.73 -6.55 22.49
CA LYS A 178 -18.91 -7.71 23.38
C LYS A 178 -18.02 -8.88 22.95
N TRP A 179 -18.04 -9.20 21.66
CA TRP A 179 -17.19 -10.25 21.11
C TRP A 179 -15.70 -9.94 21.30
N ALA A 180 -15.26 -8.72 21.00
CA ALA A 180 -13.86 -8.33 21.08
C ALA A 180 -13.32 -8.43 22.52
N MET A 181 -14.09 -7.97 23.50
CA MET A 181 -13.73 -8.11 24.92
C MET A 181 -13.58 -9.58 25.32
N ASN A 182 -14.54 -10.43 24.94
CA ASN A 182 -14.49 -11.86 25.25
C ASN A 182 -13.32 -12.56 24.55
N ALA A 183 -13.12 -12.30 23.25
CA ALA A 183 -12.07 -12.94 22.46
C ALA A 183 -10.66 -12.57 22.93
N ILE A 184 -10.45 -11.35 23.43
CA ILE A 184 -9.18 -10.94 24.03
C ILE A 184 -8.93 -11.70 25.33
N GLN A 185 -9.95 -11.80 26.20
CA GLN A 185 -9.83 -12.54 27.46
C GLN A 185 -9.55 -14.02 27.24
N GLU A 186 -10.26 -14.66 26.29
CA GLU A 186 -10.03 -16.06 25.90
C GLU A 186 -8.63 -16.29 25.34
N SER A 187 -8.05 -15.29 24.67
CA SER A 187 -6.68 -15.33 24.15
C SER A 187 -5.62 -15.04 25.23
N GLY A 188 -6.02 -14.84 26.49
CA GLY A 188 -5.11 -14.51 27.60
C GLY A 188 -4.64 -13.04 27.63
N GLY A 189 -5.24 -12.17 26.81
CA GLY A 189 -4.94 -10.75 26.78
C GLY A 189 -5.78 -9.93 27.76
N SER A 190 -5.33 -8.70 28.05
CA SER A 190 -6.13 -7.72 28.81
C SER A 190 -7.01 -6.89 27.85
N PRO A 191 -8.31 -6.69 28.14
CA PRO A 191 -9.17 -5.77 27.40
C PRO A 191 -8.63 -4.34 27.30
N ASP A 192 -7.75 -3.92 28.23
CA ASP A 192 -7.07 -2.61 28.17
C ASP A 192 -6.22 -2.42 26.90
N MET A 193 -5.87 -3.52 26.22
CA MET A 193 -5.24 -3.53 24.90
C MET A 193 -6.01 -2.70 23.88
N ILE A 194 -7.35 -2.75 23.91
CA ILE A 194 -8.22 -1.98 23.00
C ILE A 194 -7.99 -0.48 23.18
N ARG A 195 -7.84 -0.04 24.43
CA ARG A 195 -7.68 1.37 24.80
C ARG A 195 -6.25 1.86 24.58
N THR A 196 -5.30 0.94 24.47
CA THR A 196 -3.89 1.25 24.34
C THR A 196 -3.53 1.37 22.86
N PHE A 197 -3.44 2.61 22.36
CA PHE A 197 -2.99 2.93 20.98
C PHE A 197 -1.65 2.30 20.58
N ASN A 198 -0.89 1.78 21.54
CA ASN A 198 0.40 1.12 21.30
C ASN A 198 0.26 -0.30 20.74
N VAL A 199 -0.90 -0.95 20.85
CA VAL A 199 -1.06 -2.32 20.35
C VAL A 199 -1.59 -2.31 18.92
N ARG A 200 -0.74 -2.72 17.99
CA ARG A 200 -0.96 -2.64 16.55
C ARG A 200 -1.85 -3.77 16.01
N VAL A 201 -3.03 -3.96 16.60
CA VAL A 201 -3.91 -5.11 16.32
C VAL A 201 -5.29 -4.66 15.84
N ALA A 202 -5.48 -4.64 14.53
CA ALA A 202 -6.72 -4.13 13.92
C ALA A 202 -7.96 -4.99 14.23
N ARG A 203 -7.78 -6.31 14.45
CA ARG A 203 -8.85 -7.31 14.66
C ARG A 203 -9.89 -6.94 15.71
N TYR A 204 -9.48 -6.28 16.80
CA TYR A 204 -10.35 -5.93 17.92
C TYR A 204 -10.78 -4.46 17.91
N ARG A 205 -10.35 -3.70 16.91
CA ARG A 205 -10.71 -2.28 16.72
C ARG A 205 -11.68 -2.11 15.57
N PHE A 206 -11.54 -2.91 14.52
CA PHE A 206 -12.33 -2.81 13.30
C PHE A 206 -12.92 -4.15 12.91
N CYS A 207 -14.11 -4.12 12.33
CA CYS A 207 -14.69 -5.26 11.62
C CYS A 207 -15.15 -4.84 10.22
N LEU A 208 -15.40 -5.85 9.39
CA LEU A 208 -16.03 -5.67 8.09
C LEU A 208 -17.50 -6.05 8.20
N PHE A 209 -18.38 -5.35 7.50
CA PHE A 209 -19.75 -5.79 7.30
C PHE A 209 -20.13 -5.74 5.82
N VAL A 210 -20.90 -6.74 5.41
CA VAL A 210 -21.20 -6.98 3.99
C VAL A 210 -22.70 -6.93 3.81
N ASN A 211 -23.18 -5.81 3.29
CA ASN A 211 -24.57 -5.62 2.88
C ASN A 211 -24.73 -6.03 1.41
N GLU A 212 -25.94 -5.91 0.87
CA GLU A 212 -26.19 -6.28 -0.52
C GLU A 212 -25.36 -5.45 -1.51
N GLU A 213 -25.16 -4.16 -1.23
CA GLU A 213 -24.39 -3.26 -2.10
C GLU A 213 -22.93 -3.72 -2.22
N SER A 214 -22.25 -3.95 -1.09
CA SER A 214 -20.85 -4.38 -1.09
C SER A 214 -20.68 -5.82 -1.57
N LEU A 215 -21.64 -6.72 -1.28
CA LEU A 215 -21.63 -8.07 -1.84
C LEU A 215 -21.62 -8.02 -3.38
N GLN A 216 -22.55 -7.26 -3.96
CA GLN A 216 -22.67 -7.16 -5.42
C GLN A 216 -21.49 -6.43 -6.06
N SER A 217 -20.91 -5.44 -5.39
CA SER A 217 -19.72 -4.72 -5.89
C SER A 217 -18.56 -5.70 -6.11
N VAL A 218 -18.30 -6.57 -5.13
CA VAL A 218 -17.25 -7.59 -5.18
C VAL A 218 -17.52 -8.66 -6.24
N LEU A 219 -18.76 -9.11 -6.39
CA LEU A 219 -19.12 -10.16 -7.36
C LEU A 219 -19.03 -9.70 -8.82
N ARG A 220 -19.32 -8.42 -9.08
CA ARG A 220 -19.23 -7.82 -10.42
C ARG A 220 -17.80 -7.55 -10.87
N ALA A 221 -16.89 -7.36 -9.91
CA ALA A 221 -15.48 -7.13 -10.23
C ALA A 221 -14.84 -8.37 -10.89
N PRO A 222 -13.92 -8.20 -11.85
CA PRO A 222 -13.09 -9.28 -12.36
C PRO A 222 -12.24 -9.88 -11.24
N ILE A 223 -12.15 -11.21 -11.17
CA ILE A 223 -11.42 -11.93 -10.12
C ILE A 223 -9.91 -11.68 -10.21
N ASP A 224 -9.39 -11.47 -11.41
CA ASP A 224 -7.97 -11.26 -11.71
C ASP A 224 -7.49 -9.82 -11.50
N ASP A 225 -8.41 -8.87 -11.24
CA ASP A 225 -8.09 -7.49 -10.95
C ASP A 225 -8.02 -7.26 -9.43
N CYS A 226 -6.86 -7.51 -8.85
CA CYS A 226 -6.65 -7.33 -7.42
C CYS A 226 -6.66 -5.86 -6.96
N ILE A 227 -6.78 -4.89 -7.87
CA ILE A 227 -6.78 -3.44 -7.61
C ILE A 227 -8.11 -2.86 -8.14
N ASN A 228 -9.16 -3.69 -8.19
CA ASN A 228 -10.44 -3.25 -8.72
C ASN A 228 -11.03 -2.13 -7.85
N LYS A 229 -11.13 -0.93 -8.43
CA LYS A 229 -11.65 0.24 -7.73
C LYS A 229 -13.14 0.14 -7.39
N ASP A 230 -13.89 -0.70 -8.11
CA ASP A 230 -15.33 -0.79 -7.96
C ASP A 230 -15.72 -1.89 -6.95
N ALA A 231 -14.79 -2.75 -6.52
CA ALA A 231 -14.96 -3.75 -5.47
C ALA A 231 -14.65 -3.15 -4.09
N PHE A 232 -15.64 -3.17 -3.18
CA PHE A 232 -15.47 -2.63 -1.84
C PHE A 232 -16.23 -3.43 -0.79
N VAL A 233 -15.81 -3.29 0.46
CA VAL A 233 -16.53 -3.74 1.66
C VAL A 233 -16.66 -2.57 2.64
N ASN A 234 -17.50 -2.72 3.66
CA ASN A 234 -17.69 -1.67 4.64
C ASN A 234 -16.85 -1.98 5.88
N MET A 235 -15.99 -1.06 6.31
CA MET A 235 -15.19 -1.16 7.51
C MET A 235 -15.82 -0.32 8.62
N LEU A 236 -16.13 -0.96 9.74
CA LEU A 236 -16.72 -0.34 10.93
C LEU A 236 -15.64 -0.12 12.00
N TYR A 237 -15.58 1.09 12.56
CA TYR A 237 -14.81 1.35 13.76
C TYR A 237 -15.63 0.98 15.00
N GLY A 238 -15.21 -0.10 15.67
CA GLY A 238 -15.97 -0.72 16.75
C GLY A 238 -16.08 0.13 18.02
N TRP A 239 -15.19 1.11 18.20
CA TRP A 239 -15.14 1.95 19.41
C TRP A 239 -15.47 3.40 19.13
N TRP A 240 -15.94 3.71 17.92
CA TRP A 240 -16.47 5.01 17.59
C TRP A 240 -17.81 5.25 18.32
N LYS A 241 -17.97 6.45 18.86
CA LYS A 241 -19.24 6.99 19.35
C LYS A 241 -19.47 8.35 18.67
N PRO A 242 -20.72 8.73 18.41
CA PRO A 242 -21.02 10.12 18.08
C PRO A 242 -20.48 11.03 19.19
N GLU A 243 -19.97 12.19 18.80
CA GLU A 243 -19.68 13.25 19.76
C GLU A 243 -20.97 13.65 20.46
N SER A 244 -20.87 13.97 21.74
CA SER A 244 -21.96 14.51 22.53
C SER A 244 -21.55 15.84 23.13
N ILE A 245 -22.52 16.66 23.55
CA ILE A 245 -22.24 17.97 24.17
C ILE A 245 -21.32 17.81 25.39
N GLU A 246 -21.37 16.68 26.10
CA GLU A 246 -20.50 16.42 27.24
C GLU A 246 -19.02 16.22 26.87
N ASP A 247 -18.70 15.98 25.60
CA ASP A 247 -17.32 15.87 25.12
C ASP A 247 -16.67 17.26 24.92
N PHE A 248 -17.44 18.36 24.95
CA PHE A 248 -16.95 19.74 24.76
C PHE A 248 -16.63 20.42 26.09
N SER A 249 -15.59 21.24 26.10
CA SER A 249 -15.23 22.06 27.25
C SER A 249 -16.22 23.21 27.45
N GLN A 250 -16.30 23.71 28.68
CA GLN A 250 -17.19 24.85 28.97
C GLN A 250 -16.82 26.11 28.16
N GLU A 251 -15.53 26.30 27.87
CA GLU A 251 -15.04 27.41 27.02
C GLU A 251 -15.55 27.29 25.57
N GLU A 252 -15.56 26.07 25.00
CA GLU A 252 -16.11 25.84 23.66
C GLU A 252 -17.62 26.06 23.59
N LEU A 253 -18.34 25.81 24.69
CA LEU A 253 -19.78 26.01 24.78
C LEU A 253 -20.19 27.47 25.02
N GLU A 254 -19.30 28.29 25.60
CA GLU A 254 -19.57 29.69 25.90
C GLU A 254 -19.67 30.57 24.64
N ASP A 255 -18.97 30.18 23.57
CA ASP A 255 -18.94 30.90 22.28
C ASP A 255 -20.03 30.44 21.28
N VAL A 256 -20.93 29.53 21.70
CA VAL A 256 -21.95 28.92 20.82
C VAL A 256 -23.36 29.18 21.34
N ASP A 257 -24.21 29.83 20.52
CA ASP A 257 -25.60 30.17 20.89
C ASP A 257 -26.48 28.93 21.12
N GLN A 258 -26.28 27.86 20.33
CA GLN A 258 -26.96 26.58 20.44
C GLN A 258 -25.91 25.44 20.44
N PRO A 259 -25.60 24.84 21.60
CA PRO A 259 -24.63 23.74 21.71
C PRO A 259 -24.87 22.58 20.73
N GLU A 260 -26.12 22.37 20.32
CA GLU A 260 -26.50 21.35 19.34
C GLU A 260 -25.89 21.61 17.95
N ASP A 261 -25.58 22.86 17.61
CA ASP A 261 -24.92 23.22 16.35
C ASP A 261 -23.49 22.65 16.28
N LEU A 262 -22.85 22.36 17.43
CA LEU A 262 -21.54 21.69 17.46
C LEU A 262 -21.62 20.21 17.08
N LEU A 263 -22.80 19.60 17.15
CA LEU A 263 -23.03 18.20 16.78
C LEU A 263 -23.48 18.04 15.33
N ASP A 264 -23.54 19.13 14.57
CA ASP A 264 -23.90 19.12 13.16
C ASP A 264 -22.79 19.75 12.30
N ASP A 265 -21.98 18.89 11.69
CA ASP A 265 -20.97 19.30 10.71
C ASP A 265 -21.61 19.73 9.35
N GLY A 266 -22.93 19.68 9.22
CA GLY A 266 -23.66 20.05 8.01
C GLY A 266 -23.63 19.00 6.90
N TYR A 267 -23.33 17.73 7.23
CA TYR A 267 -23.36 16.63 6.26
C TYR A 267 -24.74 15.96 6.18
N ASP A 268 -25.06 15.41 5.00
CA ASP A 268 -26.27 14.59 4.80
C ASP A 268 -26.34 13.44 5.80
N SER A 269 -27.48 13.23 6.44
CA SER A 269 -27.63 12.19 7.47
C SER A 269 -27.31 10.77 6.97
N VAL A 270 -26.47 10.05 7.71
CA VAL A 270 -26.22 8.61 7.54
C VAL A 270 -26.61 7.90 8.82
N GLU A 271 -27.64 7.05 8.76
CA GLU A 271 -28.23 6.38 9.93
C GLU A 271 -28.58 7.36 11.09
N GLY A 272 -28.98 8.60 10.75
CA GLY A 272 -29.30 9.63 11.74
C GLY A 272 -28.11 10.49 12.17
N CYS A 273 -26.88 10.21 11.72
CA CYS A 273 -25.68 10.97 12.06
C CYS A 273 -25.33 11.99 10.96
N THR A 274 -25.21 13.27 11.33
CA THR A 274 -24.82 14.37 10.44
C THR A 274 -23.37 14.84 10.64
N LEU A 275 -22.65 14.20 11.57
CA LEU A 275 -21.21 14.37 11.72
C LEU A 275 -20.46 13.92 10.46
N LYS A 276 -19.25 14.45 10.29
CA LYS A 276 -18.32 14.03 9.25
C LYS A 276 -17.95 12.56 9.41
N ASP A 277 -17.45 12.18 10.59
CA ASP A 277 -17.15 10.80 10.95
C ASP A 277 -18.40 10.11 11.48
N VAL A 278 -18.89 9.09 10.79
CA VAL A 278 -20.07 8.29 11.19
C VAL A 278 -19.67 6.91 11.72
N GLY A 279 -18.38 6.70 11.96
CA GLY A 279 -17.82 5.50 12.56
C GLY A 279 -17.70 4.30 11.62
N TRP A 280 -17.88 4.49 10.32
CA TRP A 280 -17.64 3.47 9.30
C TRP A 280 -17.32 4.10 7.94
N MET A 281 -16.62 3.37 7.07
CA MET A 281 -16.30 3.81 5.71
C MET A 281 -16.33 2.64 4.72
N LYS A 282 -16.53 2.93 3.43
CA LYS A 282 -16.31 1.95 2.35
C LYS A 282 -14.81 1.85 2.09
N VAL A 283 -14.28 0.63 2.01
CA VAL A 283 -12.86 0.38 1.73
C VAL A 283 -12.74 -0.53 0.52
N ALA A 284 -11.78 -0.26 -0.37
CA ALA A 284 -11.51 -1.15 -1.49
C ALA A 284 -11.22 -2.58 -1.00
N LEU A 285 -11.69 -3.59 -1.73
CA LEU A 285 -11.55 -5.00 -1.30
C LEU A 285 -10.08 -5.40 -1.07
N CYS A 286 -9.17 -4.87 -1.89
CA CYS A 286 -7.73 -5.08 -1.76
C CYS A 286 -7.14 -4.47 -0.48
N ASP A 287 -7.77 -3.39 0.00
CA ASP A 287 -7.38 -2.70 1.22
C ASP A 287 -8.05 -3.32 2.45
N ALA A 288 -9.11 -4.10 2.28
CA ALA A 288 -9.74 -4.86 3.36
C ALA A 288 -8.97 -6.14 3.76
N GLY A 289 -7.85 -6.44 3.09
CA GLY A 289 -7.01 -7.61 3.34
C GLY A 289 -5.82 -7.34 4.26
N LEU A 290 -4.67 -7.91 3.89
CA LEU A 290 -3.43 -7.88 4.68
C LEU A 290 -2.95 -6.45 4.96
N GLU A 291 -2.97 -5.59 3.95
CA GLU A 291 -2.37 -4.26 4.06
C GLU A 291 -3.21 -3.30 4.88
N GLY A 292 -4.53 -3.29 4.71
CA GLY A 292 -5.37 -2.53 5.64
C GLY A 292 -5.39 -3.11 7.03
N TYR A 293 -5.26 -4.43 7.20
CA TYR A 293 -5.10 -5.01 8.53
C TYR A 293 -3.88 -4.44 9.25
N GLN A 294 -2.74 -4.37 8.56
CA GLN A 294 -1.54 -3.78 9.13
C GLN A 294 -1.68 -2.28 9.36
N GLN A 295 -2.16 -1.54 8.36
CA GLN A 295 -2.24 -0.08 8.40
C GLN A 295 -3.21 0.38 9.48
N MET A 296 -4.43 -0.16 9.52
CA MET A 296 -5.45 0.19 10.52
C MET A 296 -5.04 -0.22 11.94
N GLY A 297 -4.08 -1.13 12.08
CA GLY A 297 -3.46 -1.43 13.37
C GLY A 297 -2.70 -0.23 13.95
N GLU A 298 -2.18 0.68 13.13
CA GLU A 298 -1.44 1.84 13.62
C GLU A 298 -2.36 2.91 14.25
N GLY A 299 -1.81 3.69 15.19
CA GLY A 299 -2.55 4.76 15.86
C GLY A 299 -2.80 5.94 14.91
N GLY A 300 -3.99 6.55 14.99
CA GLY A 300 -4.36 7.73 14.19
C GLY A 300 -4.72 7.46 12.72
N GLU A 301 -4.58 6.23 12.23
CA GLU A 301 -4.81 5.91 10.81
C GLU A 301 -6.27 6.03 10.40
N TRP A 302 -7.21 5.75 11.30
CA TRP A 302 -8.63 5.99 11.04
C TRP A 302 -8.87 7.47 10.68
N GLN A 303 -8.44 8.40 11.54
CA GLN A 303 -8.61 9.84 11.32
C GLN A 303 -7.93 10.33 10.05
N ARG A 304 -6.78 9.73 9.71
CA ARG A 304 -6.00 10.10 8.51
C ARG A 304 -6.64 9.61 7.21
N LEU A 305 -7.30 8.45 7.24
CA LEU A 305 -7.77 7.72 6.06
C LEU A 305 -9.29 7.73 5.90
N TYR A 306 -10.01 8.21 6.91
CA TYR A 306 -11.46 8.17 6.93
C TYR A 306 -12.05 8.91 5.73
N GLU A 307 -12.87 8.19 5.00
CA GLU A 307 -13.69 8.71 3.92
C GLU A 307 -15.16 8.45 4.24
N ARG A 308 -15.98 9.49 4.16
CA ARG A 308 -17.40 9.38 4.48
C ARG A 308 -18.08 8.39 3.52
N PRO A 309 -19.03 7.54 3.96
CA PRO A 309 -19.57 6.40 3.20
C PRO A 309 -20.21 6.62 1.83
N HIS A 310 -20.24 7.84 1.31
CA HIS A 310 -20.62 8.13 -0.08
C HIS A 310 -19.47 7.84 -1.05
N GLY A 311 -18.22 7.90 -0.58
CA GLY A 311 -17.02 7.54 -1.32
C GLY A 311 -16.43 6.19 -0.87
N ILE A 312 -15.55 5.63 -1.71
CA ILE A 312 -14.72 4.47 -1.36
C ILE A 312 -13.33 4.99 -0.99
N CYS A 313 -12.79 4.55 0.15
CA CYS A 313 -11.42 4.82 0.54
C CYS A 313 -10.44 3.94 -0.25
N TYR A 314 -9.48 4.58 -0.93
CA TYR A 314 -8.41 3.94 -1.71
C TYR A 314 -7.01 4.27 -1.16
N HIS A 315 -6.93 4.82 0.04
CA HIS A 315 -5.69 5.38 0.57
C HIS A 315 -5.07 4.53 1.69
N ILE A 316 -5.68 3.39 2.02
CA ILE A 316 -5.25 2.54 3.13
C ILE A 316 -3.96 1.83 2.77
N SER A 317 -3.97 1.05 1.69
CA SER A 317 -2.73 0.68 1.04
C SER A 317 -2.40 1.75 0.01
N ASN A 318 -1.13 1.92 -0.35
CA ASN A 318 -0.71 2.93 -1.33
C ASN A 318 -1.19 2.51 -2.75
N PHE A 319 -2.51 2.46 -2.95
CA PHE A 319 -3.23 1.84 -4.05
C PHE A 319 -2.78 2.39 -5.40
N HIS A 320 -2.58 3.71 -5.48
CA HIS A 320 -2.08 4.37 -6.68
C HIS A 320 -0.65 3.99 -7.05
N ALA A 321 0.18 3.55 -6.09
CA ALA A 321 1.54 3.08 -6.35
C ALA A 321 1.58 1.61 -6.84
N ARG A 322 0.44 0.90 -6.85
CA ARG A 322 0.32 -0.50 -7.29
C ARG A 322 -0.14 -0.67 -8.73
N ARG A 323 -0.61 0.40 -9.38
CA ARG A 323 -0.96 0.42 -10.83
C ARG A 323 0.27 0.60 -11.70
#